data_AF-A0A0D9X6F2-F1
#
_entry.id   AF-A0A0D9X6F2-F1
#
_cell.length_a   1.000
_cell.length_b   1.000
_cell.length_c   1.000
_cell.angle_alpha   90.00
_cell.angle_beta   90.00
_cell.angle_gamma   90.00
#
_symmetry.space_group_name_H-M   'P 1'
#
loop_
_entity.id
_entity.type
_entity.pdbx_description
1 polymer ?
#
loop_
_entity_poly.entity_id
_entity_poly.type
_entity_poly.pdbx_seq_one_letter_code
_entity_poly.pdbx_strand_id
1 'polypeptide(L)'
;MELARRDDIYYTPYVQPMRGALVGDGIHFILRDDNAIIKYNWGMNCLSKIDPPSLDGFYIALVEMENGSLGFAYIQDSSLYVLSSKVNSDGTAEWVQCWVIQLEKAIPMANCSDEELMVVGFVEGMGVIFVSTGAVLFTFELKSRQMKMVQEPGVYFSVLPYMSYYTPGLY
;
A
#
# COMPACT_ATOMS: atom_id res chain seq x y z
N MET A 1 8.40 26.79 -17.19
CA MET A 1 7.53 26.50 -18.35
C MET A 1 8.44 26.03 -19.45
N GLU A 2 8.72 24.73 -19.47
CA GLU A 2 9.69 24.12 -20.38
C GLU A 2 8.93 23.47 -21.54
N LEU A 3 9.40 23.70 -22.77
CA LEU A 3 8.73 23.34 -24.02
C LEU A 3 8.84 21.83 -24.26
N ALA A 4 7.70 21.15 -24.31
CA ALA A 4 7.59 19.71 -24.52
C ALA A 4 8.01 19.28 -25.94
N ARG A 5 8.72 18.13 -26.03
CA ARG A 5 9.00 17.44 -27.30
C ARG A 5 7.81 16.55 -27.68
N ARG A 6 7.69 16.30 -28.98
CA ARG A 6 6.47 15.92 -29.73
C ARG A 6 5.96 14.49 -29.53
N ASP A 7 6.48 13.71 -28.57
CA ASP A 7 6.13 12.29 -28.41
C ASP A 7 5.69 11.88 -26.97
N ASP A 8 5.43 12.84 -26.08
CA ASP A 8 4.92 12.51 -24.75
C ASP A 8 3.42 12.21 -24.80
N ILE A 9 3.07 10.92 -24.77
CA ILE A 9 1.70 10.48 -24.49
C ILE A 9 1.42 10.84 -23.03
N TYR A 10 0.74 11.97 -22.79
CA TYR A 10 0.28 12.36 -21.46
C TYR A 10 -0.82 11.40 -21.00
N TYR A 11 -0.45 10.31 -20.32
CA TYR A 11 -1.40 9.62 -19.45
C TYR A 11 -1.77 10.58 -18.32
N THR A 12 -3.07 10.80 -18.13
CA THR A 12 -3.54 11.55 -16.97
C THR A 12 -3.27 10.68 -15.75
N PRO A 13 -2.42 11.10 -14.80
CA PRO A 13 -2.12 10.28 -13.64
C PRO A 13 -3.40 10.09 -12.84
N TYR A 14 -3.67 8.85 -12.43
CA TYR A 14 -4.82 8.50 -11.61
C TYR A 14 -4.40 7.70 -10.39
N VAL A 15 -5.22 7.80 -9.35
CA VAL A 15 -5.01 7.08 -8.10
C VAL A 15 -5.17 5.58 -8.34
N GLN A 16 -4.24 4.78 -7.85
CA GLN A 16 -4.32 3.33 -7.85
C GLN A 16 -5.64 2.89 -7.19
N PRO A 17 -6.35 1.87 -7.69
CA PRO A 17 -7.63 1.40 -7.12
C PRO A 17 -7.43 0.63 -5.80
N MET A 18 -6.67 1.22 -4.89
CA MET A 18 -6.30 0.74 -3.58
C MET A 18 -6.79 1.76 -2.55
N ARG A 19 -7.10 1.31 -1.33
CA ARG A 19 -7.40 2.25 -0.25
C ARG A 19 -6.19 3.15 0.01
N GLY A 20 -6.41 4.46 0.09
CA GLY A 20 -5.38 5.39 0.56
C GLY A 20 -5.12 5.21 2.05
N ALA A 21 -3.91 5.57 2.50
CA ALA A 21 -3.52 5.43 3.90
C ALA A 21 -3.72 6.73 4.68
N LEU A 22 -4.40 6.63 5.82
CA LEU A 22 -4.44 7.71 6.81
C LEU A 22 -3.24 7.59 7.76
N VAL A 23 -2.33 8.56 7.71
CA VAL A 23 -1.13 8.61 8.57
C VAL A 23 -0.94 10.02 9.09
N GLY A 24 -0.93 10.17 10.42
CA GLY A 24 -0.95 11.48 11.07
C GLY A 24 -2.10 12.35 10.55
N ASP A 25 -1.79 13.59 10.16
CA ASP A 25 -2.78 14.55 9.64
C ASP A 25 -2.91 14.51 8.11
N GLY A 26 -2.61 13.38 7.46
CA GLY A 26 -2.62 13.28 6.00
C GLY A 26 -3.25 12.01 5.48
N ILE A 27 -4.00 12.14 4.38
CA ILE A 27 -4.45 11.01 3.58
C ILE A 27 -3.49 10.87 2.40
N HIS A 28 -2.98 9.67 2.19
CA HIS A 28 -1.95 9.38 1.20
C HIS A 28 -2.49 8.43 0.13
N PHE A 29 -2.17 8.70 -1.12
CA PHE A 29 -2.61 7.92 -2.28
C PHE A 29 -1.42 7.65 -3.20
N ILE A 30 -1.40 6.46 -3.83
CA ILE A 30 -0.40 6.11 -4.86
C ILE A 30 -0.98 6.45 -6.23
N LEU A 31 -0.16 7.06 -7.09
CA LEU A 31 -0.44 7.25 -8.51
C LEU A 31 0.09 6.05 -9.31
N ARG A 32 -0.68 5.56 -10.28
CA ARG A 32 -0.43 4.26 -10.93
C ARG A 32 0.82 4.17 -11.81
N ASP A 33 1.34 5.29 -12.31
CA ASP A 33 2.40 5.26 -13.32
C ASP A 33 3.81 5.29 -12.73
N ASP A 34 4.10 6.26 -11.86
CA ASP A 34 5.41 6.45 -11.23
C ASP A 34 5.43 5.99 -9.76
N ASN A 35 4.35 5.36 -9.29
CA ASN A 35 4.11 5.04 -7.88
C ASN A 35 4.21 6.25 -6.94
N ALA A 36 4.18 7.48 -7.46
CA ALA A 36 4.32 8.64 -6.63
C ALA A 36 3.17 8.78 -5.65
N ILE A 37 3.48 9.35 -4.51
CA ILE A 37 2.53 9.46 -3.42
C ILE A 37 2.02 10.89 -3.37
N ILE A 38 0.71 11.05 -3.38
CA ILE A 38 0.06 12.32 -3.12
C ILE A 38 -0.46 12.31 -1.69
N LYS A 39 0.00 13.27 -0.89
CA LYS A 39 -0.53 13.55 0.44
C LYS A 39 -1.51 14.70 0.37
N TYR A 40 -2.72 14.47 0.86
CA TYR A 40 -3.69 15.53 1.17
C TYR A 40 -3.66 15.83 2.67
N ASN A 41 -3.20 17.03 3.01
CA ASN A 41 -3.29 17.56 4.37
C ASN A 41 -4.62 18.32 4.51
N TRP A 42 -5.57 17.70 5.20
CA TRP A 42 -6.89 18.25 5.45
C TRP A 42 -6.88 19.48 6.37
N GLY A 43 -5.96 19.57 7.34
CA GLY A 43 -5.85 20.73 8.23
C GLY A 43 -5.34 21.99 7.51
N MET A 44 -4.46 21.82 6.54
CA MET A 44 -3.92 22.91 5.71
C MET A 44 -4.64 23.08 4.36
N ASN A 45 -5.55 22.15 4.05
CA ASN A 45 -6.22 22.02 2.76
C ASN A 45 -5.24 22.12 1.56
N CYS A 46 -4.16 21.36 1.60
CA CYS A 46 -3.13 21.37 0.56
C CYS A 46 -2.70 19.96 0.14
N LEU A 47 -2.16 19.88 -1.08
CA LEU A 47 -1.59 18.68 -1.64
C LEU A 47 -0.06 18.81 -1.71
N SER A 48 0.63 17.73 -1.40
CA SER A 48 2.07 17.61 -1.61
C SER A 48 2.41 16.27 -2.23
N LYS A 49 3.46 16.24 -3.06
CA LYS A 49 4.02 15.00 -3.62
C LYS A 49 5.10 14.46 -2.68
N ILE A 50 5.17 13.15 -2.52
CA ILE A 50 6.25 12.44 -1.86
C ILE A 50 6.81 11.45 -2.87
N ASP A 51 8.13 11.43 -2.99
CA ASP A 51 8.80 10.49 -3.89
C ASP A 51 8.72 9.08 -3.31
N PRO A 52 8.36 8.09 -4.13
CA PRO A 52 8.28 6.71 -3.68
C PRO A 52 9.68 6.11 -3.50
N PRO A 53 9.81 4.95 -2.83
CA PRO A 53 11.02 4.16 -2.93
C PRO A 53 11.27 3.78 -4.40
N SER A 54 12.54 3.69 -4.80
CA SER A 54 12.94 3.29 -6.16
C SER A 54 12.60 1.81 -6.41
N LEU A 55 11.35 1.54 -6.79
CA LEU A 55 10.79 0.22 -7.02
C LEU A 55 10.06 0.19 -8.36
N ASP A 56 10.45 -0.74 -9.23
CA ASP A 56 9.67 -1.12 -10.40
C ASP A 56 8.70 -2.23 -9.98
N GLY A 57 7.56 -1.84 -9.38
CA GLY A 57 6.58 -2.79 -8.85
C GLY A 57 5.15 -2.31 -8.98
N PHE A 58 4.23 -3.25 -9.18
CA PHE A 58 2.79 -3.06 -9.06
C PHE A 58 2.29 -3.66 -7.75
N TYR A 59 1.01 -3.46 -7.42
CA TYR A 59 0.37 -4.03 -6.23
C TYR A 59 1.06 -3.62 -4.92
N ILE A 60 1.21 -2.30 -4.76
CA ILE A 60 1.79 -1.68 -3.57
C ILE A 60 0.66 -1.18 -2.67
N ALA A 61 0.77 -1.45 -1.37
CA ALA A 61 -0.06 -0.83 -0.34
C ALA A 61 0.75 0.23 0.43
N LEU A 62 0.11 1.37 0.69
CA LEU A 62 0.55 2.25 1.75
C LEU A 62 0.12 1.66 3.09
N VAL A 63 1.03 1.67 4.06
CA VAL A 63 0.80 1.13 5.40
C VAL A 63 1.06 2.19 6.47
N GLU A 64 0.27 2.15 7.54
CA GLU A 64 0.54 2.91 8.76
C GLU A 64 1.47 2.09 9.64
N MET A 65 2.64 2.63 9.94
CA MET A 65 3.64 1.96 10.77
C MET A 65 3.36 2.22 12.26
N GLU A 66 3.84 1.34 13.16
CA GLU A 66 3.60 1.46 14.60
C GLU A 66 4.15 2.75 15.22
N ASN A 67 5.20 3.30 14.63
CA ASN A 67 5.78 4.59 15.02
C ASN A 67 5.04 5.79 14.42
N GLY A 68 3.92 5.57 13.72
CA GLY A 68 3.12 6.58 13.05
C GLY A 68 3.70 7.09 11.73
N SER A 69 4.75 6.46 11.19
CA SER A 69 5.26 6.82 9.87
C SER A 69 4.45 6.19 8.75
N LEU A 70 4.56 6.76 7.55
CA LEU A 70 4.02 6.17 6.33
C LEU A 70 4.97 5.06 5.89
N GLY A 71 4.44 3.90 5.53
CA GLY A 71 5.20 2.79 4.99
C GLY A 71 4.72 2.32 3.63
N PHE A 72 5.53 1.47 3.01
CA PHE A 72 5.25 0.78 1.75
C PHE A 72 5.27 -0.72 2.02
N ALA A 73 4.25 -1.43 1.53
CA ALA A 73 4.23 -2.88 1.49
C ALA A 73 4.09 -3.36 0.04
N TYR A 74 4.99 -4.24 -0.39
CA TYR A 74 4.99 -4.82 -1.73
C TYR A 74 5.57 -6.23 -1.70
N ILE A 75 5.37 -6.98 -2.78
CA ILE A 75 5.92 -8.32 -2.94
C ILE A 75 6.92 -8.32 -4.08
N GLN A 76 8.05 -8.96 -3.84
CA GLN A 76 9.09 -9.23 -4.84
C GLN A 76 9.72 -10.58 -4.52
N ASP A 77 9.94 -11.42 -5.54
CA ASP A 77 10.56 -12.74 -5.39
C ASP A 77 9.95 -13.56 -4.24
N SER A 78 8.61 -13.70 -4.24
CA SER A 78 7.83 -14.43 -3.22
C SER A 78 8.02 -13.93 -1.78
N SER A 79 8.50 -12.70 -1.60
CA SER A 79 8.76 -12.11 -0.28
C SER A 79 7.99 -10.82 -0.11
N LEU A 80 7.33 -10.68 1.05
CA LEU A 80 6.68 -9.44 1.45
C LEU A 80 7.72 -8.51 2.09
N TYR A 81 7.93 -7.35 1.47
CA TYR A 81 8.80 -6.29 1.97
C TYR A 81 7.95 -5.20 2.60
N VAL A 82 8.41 -4.68 3.75
CA VAL A 82 7.82 -3.50 4.38
C VAL A 82 8.91 -2.46 4.62
N LEU A 83 8.69 -1.26 4.08
CA LEU A 83 9.55 -0.09 4.25
C LEU A 83 8.82 0.96 5.08
N SER A 84 9.58 1.73 5.87
CA SER A 84 9.10 2.94 6.55
C SER A 84 9.72 4.14 5.88
N SER A 85 8.92 5.18 5.72
CA SER A 85 9.43 6.52 5.43
C SER A 85 10.11 7.10 6.68
N LYS A 86 11.12 7.92 6.41
CA LYS A 86 11.79 8.78 7.37
C LYS A 86 11.93 10.13 6.69
N VAL A 87 11.42 11.18 7.33
CA VAL A 87 11.49 12.53 6.78
C VAL A 87 12.85 13.12 7.14
N ASN A 88 13.59 13.57 6.13
CA ASN A 88 14.87 14.24 6.28
C ASN A 88 14.68 15.70 6.68
N SER A 89 15.78 16.36 7.07
CA SER A 89 15.76 17.78 7.47
C SER A 89 15.33 18.74 6.35
N ASP A 90 15.47 18.33 5.09
CA ASP A 90 15.03 19.07 3.91
C ASP A 90 13.57 18.77 3.50
N GLY A 91 12.88 17.91 4.26
CA GLY A 91 11.51 17.50 4.00
C GLY A 91 11.35 16.37 2.99
N THR A 92 12.44 15.82 2.45
CA THR A 92 12.39 14.65 1.56
C THR A 92 12.11 13.37 2.34
N ALA A 93 11.45 12.40 1.71
CA ALA A 93 11.24 11.08 2.30
C ALA A 93 12.39 10.14 1.91
N GLU A 94 13.10 9.62 2.91
CA GLU A 94 13.98 8.47 2.79
C GLU A 94 13.20 7.21 3.15
N TRP A 95 13.39 6.13 2.39
CA TRP A 95 12.70 4.86 2.61
C TRP A 95 13.67 3.82 3.17
N VAL A 96 13.35 3.29 4.34
CA VAL A 96 14.19 2.31 5.04
C VAL A 96 13.44 0.98 5.13
N GLN A 97 14.07 -0.09 4.67
CA GLN A 97 13.53 -1.44 4.85
C GLN A 97 13.45 -1.77 6.34
N CYS A 98 12.25 -2.09 6.80
CA CYS A 98 12.02 -2.45 8.19
C CYS A 98 12.12 -3.96 8.39
N TRP A 99 11.51 -4.76 7.51
CA TRP A 99 11.61 -6.22 7.53
C TRP A 99 11.17 -6.86 6.21
N VAL A 100 11.52 -8.13 6.06
CA VAL A 100 11.17 -8.99 4.93
C VAL A 100 10.65 -10.33 5.45
N ILE A 101 9.64 -10.88 4.78
CA ILE A 101 9.06 -12.18 5.12
C ILE A 101 8.95 -13.01 3.85
N GLN A 102 9.53 -14.21 3.89
CA GLN A 102 9.42 -15.18 2.80
C GLN A 102 8.04 -15.83 2.85
N LEU A 103 7.18 -15.51 1.88
CA LEU A 103 5.80 -16.00 1.85
C LEU A 103 5.74 -17.49 1.55
N GLU A 104 6.70 -18.05 0.81
CA GLU A 104 6.78 -19.49 0.53
C GLU A 104 6.81 -20.36 1.79
N LYS A 105 7.43 -19.86 2.86
CA LYS A 105 7.51 -20.56 4.15
C LYS A 105 6.28 -20.35 5.01
N ALA A 106 5.60 -19.21 4.83
CA ALA A 106 4.43 -18.83 5.61
C ALA A 106 3.12 -19.35 4.99
N ILE A 107 3.12 -19.62 3.67
CA ILE A 107 1.99 -20.07 2.88
C ILE A 107 2.36 -21.43 2.28
N PRO A 108 1.83 -22.54 2.81
CA PRO A 108 2.10 -23.88 2.28
C PRO A 108 1.76 -24.06 0.79
N MET A 109 0.94 -23.16 0.22
CA MET A 109 0.49 -23.17 -1.18
C MET A 109 1.09 -22.07 -2.06
N ALA A 110 1.97 -21.18 -1.56
CA ALA A 110 2.51 -20.09 -2.37
C ALA A 110 3.38 -20.59 -3.55
N ASN A 111 3.92 -21.80 -3.45
CA ASN A 111 4.70 -22.42 -4.52
C ASN A 111 3.84 -23.26 -5.50
N CYS A 112 2.51 -23.27 -5.32
CA CYS A 112 1.60 -24.15 -6.07
C CYS A 112 0.81 -23.42 -7.16
N SER A 113 0.91 -22.09 -7.27
CA SER A 113 0.24 -21.30 -8.31
C SER A 113 1.26 -20.62 -9.20
N ASP A 114 1.07 -20.72 -10.52
CA ASP A 114 1.76 -19.88 -11.52
C ASP A 114 1.32 -18.39 -11.45
N GLU A 115 0.42 -18.06 -10.52
CA GLU A 115 -0.17 -16.73 -10.34
C GLU A 115 0.69 -15.84 -9.44
N GLU A 116 0.77 -14.57 -9.81
CA GLU A 116 1.55 -13.54 -9.11
C GLU A 116 0.94 -13.23 -7.73
N LEU A 117 1.79 -13.21 -6.71
CA LEU A 117 1.41 -12.79 -5.36
C LEU A 117 1.28 -11.26 -5.31
N MET A 118 0.13 -10.77 -4.86
CA MET A 118 -0.20 -9.34 -4.90
C MET A 118 -0.53 -8.81 -3.50
N VAL A 119 0.00 -7.63 -3.15
CA VAL A 119 -0.55 -6.88 -2.02
C VAL A 119 -1.77 -6.13 -2.50
N VAL A 120 -2.91 -6.35 -1.83
CA VAL A 120 -4.22 -5.88 -2.31
C VAL A 120 -4.95 -5.00 -1.30
N GLY A 121 -4.37 -4.73 -0.14
CA GLY A 121 -4.93 -3.76 0.78
C GLY A 121 -4.19 -3.65 2.09
N PHE A 122 -4.54 -2.60 2.84
CA PHE A 122 -4.12 -2.41 4.21
C PHE A 122 -5.29 -1.89 5.05
N VAL A 123 -5.24 -2.20 6.35
CA VAL A 123 -6.19 -1.76 7.36
C VAL A 123 -5.47 -0.93 8.41
N GLU A 124 -5.62 0.40 8.36
CA GLU A 124 -5.11 1.30 9.39
C GLU A 124 -5.72 1.00 10.76
N GLY A 125 -4.98 1.27 11.82
CA GLY A 125 -5.35 0.95 13.20
C GLY A 125 -5.31 -0.53 13.58
N MET A 126 -5.54 -1.46 12.64
CA MET A 126 -5.38 -2.90 12.88
C MET A 126 -3.99 -3.42 12.50
N GLY A 127 -3.27 -2.74 11.60
CA GLY A 127 -1.96 -3.18 11.15
C GLY A 127 -2.03 -4.50 10.38
N VAL A 128 -3.02 -4.63 9.49
CA VAL A 128 -3.24 -5.86 8.70
C VAL A 128 -3.05 -5.57 7.22
N ILE A 129 -2.17 -6.33 6.57
CA ILE A 129 -1.94 -6.31 5.13
C ILE A 129 -2.71 -7.47 4.49
N PHE A 130 -3.38 -7.22 3.37
CA PHE A 130 -4.01 -8.27 2.57
C PHE A 130 -3.10 -8.71 1.42
N VAL A 131 -2.93 -10.02 1.29
CA VAL A 131 -2.13 -10.66 0.24
C VAL A 131 -3.01 -11.62 -0.54
N SER A 132 -3.08 -11.46 -1.85
CA SER A 132 -3.81 -12.32 -2.77
C SER A 132 -2.84 -13.22 -3.51
N THR A 133 -3.19 -14.50 -3.64
CA THR A 133 -2.46 -15.47 -4.48
C THR A 133 -3.19 -15.74 -5.79
N GLY A 134 -4.08 -14.84 -6.19
CA GLY A 134 -5.00 -14.98 -7.34
C GLY A 134 -6.14 -15.99 -7.13
N ALA A 135 -5.92 -17.01 -6.30
CA ALA A 135 -6.95 -17.92 -5.82
C ALA A 135 -7.38 -17.64 -4.38
N VAL A 136 -6.46 -17.31 -3.47
CA VAL A 136 -6.76 -17.25 -2.03
C VAL A 136 -6.39 -15.90 -1.46
N LEU A 137 -7.23 -15.39 -0.55
CA LEU A 137 -6.94 -14.17 0.21
C LEU A 137 -6.37 -14.51 1.59
N PHE A 138 -5.23 -13.91 1.89
CA PHE A 138 -4.57 -13.99 3.18
C PHE A 138 -4.47 -12.62 3.85
N THR A 139 -4.37 -12.63 5.17
CA THR A 139 -4.01 -11.48 6.00
C THR A 139 -2.68 -11.71 6.67
N PHE A 140 -1.84 -10.69 6.66
CA PHE A 140 -0.61 -10.61 7.43
C PHE A 140 -0.75 -9.53 8.50
N GLU A 141 -0.65 -9.90 9.78
CA GLU A 141 -0.71 -8.96 10.89
C GLU A 141 0.70 -8.47 11.27
N LEU A 142 0.92 -7.15 11.23
CA LEU A 142 2.23 -6.54 11.43
C LEU A 142 2.82 -6.84 12.83
N LYS A 143 1.98 -6.81 13.87
CA LYS A 143 2.37 -7.01 15.27
C LYS A 143 2.84 -8.42 15.56
N SER A 144 1.98 -9.39 15.26
CA SER A 144 2.24 -10.81 15.54
C SER A 144 3.16 -11.43 14.49
N ARG A 145 3.31 -10.79 13.33
CA ARG A 145 3.99 -11.30 12.15
C ARG A 145 3.43 -12.64 11.68
N GLN A 146 2.12 -12.83 11.86
CA GLN A 146 1.43 -14.06 11.50
C GLN A 146 0.62 -13.87 10.22
N MET A 147 0.62 -14.94 9.43
CA MET A 147 -0.23 -15.09 8.25
C MET A 147 -1.46 -15.92 8.59
N LYS A 148 -2.60 -15.53 8.05
CA LYS A 148 -3.86 -16.25 8.20
C LYS A 148 -4.62 -16.25 6.90
N MET A 149 -5.15 -17.41 6.50
CA MET A 149 -6.07 -17.52 5.38
C MET A 149 -7.44 -16.95 5.77
N VAL A 150 -8.04 -16.13 4.90
CA VAL A 150 -9.31 -15.46 5.17
C VAL A 150 -10.45 -15.97 4.29
N GLN A 151 -10.20 -16.25 3.00
CA GLN A 151 -11.27 -16.56 2.06
C GLN A 151 -10.86 -17.55 0.94
N GLU A 152 -11.82 -18.42 0.57
CA GLU A 152 -11.82 -19.40 -0.53
C GLU A 152 -12.26 -18.78 -1.90
N PRO A 153 -12.18 -19.47 -3.06
CA PRO A 153 -11.42 -18.94 -4.18
C PRO A 153 -12.03 -17.78 -4.97
N GLY A 154 -11.18 -16.79 -5.28
CA GLY A 154 -11.51 -15.65 -6.14
C GLY A 154 -10.30 -14.75 -6.40
N VAL A 155 -10.35 -14.00 -7.51
CA VAL A 155 -9.30 -13.03 -7.84
C VAL A 155 -9.57 -11.72 -7.13
N TYR A 156 -8.74 -11.39 -6.14
CA TYR A 156 -8.82 -10.13 -5.40
C TYR A 156 -7.73 -9.19 -5.90
N PHE A 157 -8.10 -8.03 -6.42
CA PHE A 157 -7.17 -6.96 -6.86
C PHE A 157 -7.13 -5.78 -5.88
N SER A 158 -8.14 -5.65 -5.03
CA SER A 158 -8.26 -4.59 -4.04
C SER A 158 -9.20 -5.04 -2.94
N VAL A 159 -8.84 -4.76 -1.68
CA VAL A 159 -9.67 -4.97 -0.50
C VAL A 159 -9.92 -3.60 0.14
N LEU A 160 -11.20 -3.24 0.25
CA LEU A 160 -11.65 -2.00 0.86
C LEU A 160 -12.34 -2.32 2.20
N PRO A 161 -11.56 -2.46 3.30
CA PRO A 161 -12.12 -2.76 4.61
C PRO A 161 -12.98 -1.58 5.10
N TYR A 162 -14.18 -1.89 5.58
CA TYR A 162 -15.11 -0.91 6.12
C TYR A 162 -15.18 -1.05 7.64
N MET A 163 -14.83 0.01 8.38
CA MET A 163 -14.65 -0.05 9.83
C MET A 163 -15.77 0.55 10.67
N SER A 164 -16.56 1.46 10.12
CA SER A 164 -17.66 2.06 10.86
C SER A 164 -18.70 2.64 9.93
N TYR A 165 -19.96 2.57 10.37
CA TYR A 165 -21.08 3.26 9.75
C TYR A 165 -21.42 4.53 10.54
N TYR A 166 -21.69 5.62 9.83
CA TYR A 166 -22.33 6.77 10.43
C TYR A 166 -23.83 6.53 10.45
N THR A 167 -24.39 6.34 11.64
CA THR A 167 -25.86 6.34 11.83
C THR A 167 -26.24 7.69 12.42
N PRO A 168 -26.75 8.64 11.61
CA PRO A 168 -27.28 9.88 12.16
C PRO A 168 -28.43 9.54 13.11
N GLY A 169 -28.41 10.12 14.31
CA GLY A 169 -29.49 9.93 15.28
C GLY A 169 -30.82 10.37 14.66
N LEU A 170 -31.83 9.50 14.71
CA LEU A 170 -33.21 9.90 14.47
C LEU A 170 -33.61 10.80 15.63
N TYR A 171 -33.81 12.09 15.36
CA TYR A 171 -34.44 13.03 16.26
C TYR A 171 -35.92 12.70 16.43
#